data_AF-A0A5S3T1N6-F1
#
_entry.id   AF-A0A5S3T1N6-F1
#
_cell.length_a   1.000
_cell.length_b   1.000
_cell.length_c   1.000
_cell.angle_alpha   90.00
_cell.angle_beta   90.00
_cell.angle_gamma   90.00
#
_symmetry.space_group_name_H-M   'P 1'
#
loop_
_entity.id
_entity.type
_entity.pdbx_description
1 polymer ?
#
loop_
_entity_poly.entity_id
_entity_poly.type
_entity_poly.pdbx_seq_one_letter_code
_entity_poly.pdbx_strand_id
1 'polypeptide(L)' 'GEANPRIINISSASAWHYDEMAHLSIYAATKAAVERFTRDLRLECQADSIGVTCIRPGAAWTSFSEG' A
#
# COMPACT_ATOMS: atom_id res chain seq x y z
N GLY A 1 14.84 24.84 3.83
CA GLY A 1 14.90 23.62 3.01
C GLY A 1 13.76 23.67 2.04
N GLU A 2 13.98 23.27 0.79
CA GLU A 2 12.93 23.21 -0.24
C GLU A 2 11.79 22.27 0.19
N ALA A 3 10.57 22.50 -0.30
CA ALA A 3 9.44 21.62 -0.03
C ALA A 3 9.64 20.26 -0.74
N ASN A 4 9.48 19.16 -0.01
CA ASN A 4 9.56 17.79 -0.53
C ASN A 4 8.27 17.03 -0.18
N PRO A 5 7.16 17.29 -0.91
CA PRO A 5 5.87 16.68 -0.63
C PRO A 5 5.88 15.18 -0.95
N ARG A 6 5.29 14.37 -0.06
CA ARG A 6 5.27 12.91 -0.17
C ARG A 6 3.91 12.31 0.16
N ILE A 7 3.51 11.32 -0.64
CA ILE A 7 2.33 10.49 -0.43
C ILE A 7 2.81 9.06 -0.12
N ILE A 8 2.33 8.50 0.99
CA ILE A 8 2.68 7.14 1.41
C ILE A 8 1.40 6.32 1.52
N ASN A 9 1.29 5.30 0.67
CA ASN A 9 0.19 4.35 0.70
C ASN A 9 0.62 3.07 1.43
N ILE A 10 -0.33 2.43 2.11
CA ILE A 10 -0.10 1.21 2.89
C ILE A 10 -0.82 0.01 2.25
N SER A 11 -0.05 -0.86 1.61
CA SER A 11 -0.47 -2.18 1.11
C SER A 11 -0.48 -3.21 2.25
N SER A 12 -0.33 -4.49 1.94
CA SER A 12 -0.20 -5.63 2.86
C SER A 12 0.59 -6.75 2.19
N ALA A 13 1.38 -7.50 2.96
CA ALA A 13 2.07 -8.71 2.48
C ALA A 13 1.09 -9.74 1.88
N SER A 14 -0.14 -9.77 2.40
CA SER A 14 -1.23 -10.62 1.89
C SER A 14 -1.61 -10.34 0.42
N ALA A 15 -1.18 -9.21 -0.17
CA ALA A 15 -1.38 -8.94 -1.59
C ALA A 15 -0.58 -9.89 -2.50
N TRP A 16 0.46 -10.56 -1.97
CA TRP A 16 1.37 -11.42 -2.74
C TRP A 16 1.60 -12.80 -2.13
N HIS A 17 1.44 -12.96 -0.82
CA HIS A 17 1.58 -14.25 -0.18
C HIS A 17 0.23 -14.96 -0.07
N TYR A 18 0.10 -16.06 -0.82
CA TYR A 18 -1.10 -16.90 -0.83
C TYR A 18 -1.24 -17.77 0.42
N ASP A 19 -0.15 -17.94 1.18
CA ASP A 19 -0.05 -18.86 2.32
C ASP A 19 -0.26 -18.16 3.68
N GLU A 20 -0.29 -16.82 3.69
CA GLU A 20 -0.22 -16.08 4.97
C GLU A 20 -1.58 -15.91 5.65
N MET A 21 -2.71 -15.90 4.92
CA MET A 21 -4.03 -15.71 5.53
C MET A 21 -5.19 -16.35 4.74
N ALA A 22 -5.72 -17.47 5.24
CA ALA A 22 -7.02 -17.99 4.80
C ALA A 22 -8.14 -16.95 5.06
N HIS A 23 -9.14 -16.89 4.17
CA HIS A 23 -10.30 -15.98 4.24
C HIS A 23 -10.07 -14.49 3.98
N LEU A 24 -8.87 -14.06 3.56
CA LEU A 24 -8.57 -12.66 3.24
C LEU A 24 -8.56 -12.34 1.73
N SER A 25 -9.24 -13.11 0.88
CA SER A 25 -9.19 -12.92 -0.58
C SER A 25 -9.58 -11.52 -1.03
N ILE A 26 -10.66 -10.95 -0.47
CA ILE A 26 -11.10 -9.58 -0.77
C ILE A 26 -10.09 -8.56 -0.25
N TYR A 27 -9.60 -8.74 0.98
CA TYR A 27 -8.59 -7.86 1.57
C TYR A 27 -7.29 -7.86 0.74
N ALA A 28 -6.78 -9.03 0.37
CA ALA A 28 -5.63 -9.20 -0.51
C ALA A 28 -5.82 -8.52 -1.86
N ALA A 29 -6.98 -8.70 -2.51
CA ALA A 29 -7.30 -8.06 -3.79
C ALA A 29 -7.29 -6.52 -3.67
N THR A 30 -7.91 -5.96 -2.63
CA THR A 30 -7.92 -4.51 -2.43
C THR A 30 -6.51 -3.96 -2.14
N LYS A 31 -5.69 -4.68 -1.38
CA LYS A 31 -4.29 -4.27 -1.11
C LYS A 31 -3.41 -4.38 -2.36
N ALA A 32 -3.62 -5.37 -3.22
CA ALA A 32 -2.98 -5.43 -4.53
C ALA A 32 -3.39 -4.24 -5.44
N ALA A 33 -4.66 -3.84 -5.40
CA ALA A 33 -5.13 -2.65 -6.12
C ALA A 33 -4.44 -1.37 -5.65
N VAL A 34 -4.20 -1.22 -4.33
CA VAL A 34 -3.44 -0.08 -3.77
C VAL A 34 -2.03 0.01 -4.35
N GLU A 35 -1.36 -1.11 -4.60
CA GLU A 35 -0.02 -1.10 -5.22
C GLU A 35 -0.06 -0.63 -6.66
N ARG A 36 -1.05 -1.10 -7.44
CA ARG A 36 -1.24 -0.62 -8.81
C ARG A 36 -1.55 0.87 -8.83
N PHE A 37 -2.50 1.30 -8.01
CA PHE A 37 -2.86 2.70 -7.85
C PHE A 37 -1.65 3.57 -7.48
N THR A 38 -0.81 3.11 -6.57
CA THR A 38 0.39 3.85 -6.16
C THR A 38 1.39 4.05 -7.30
N ARG A 39 1.55 3.03 -8.17
CA ARG A 39 2.44 3.15 -9.34
C ARG A 39 1.92 4.16 -10.35
N ASP A 40 0.62 4.11 -10.64
CA ASP A 40 0.00 5.01 -11.61
C ASP A 40 -0.01 6.46 -11.06
N LEU A 41 -0.38 6.64 -9.79
CA LEU A 41 -0.37 7.94 -9.11
C LEU A 41 1.05 8.55 -9.05
N ARG A 42 2.09 7.73 -8.89
CA ARG A 42 3.48 8.22 -8.92
C ARG A 42 3.83 8.89 -10.25
N LEU A 43 3.34 8.34 -11.36
CA LEU A 43 3.60 8.89 -12.69
C LEU A 43 2.83 10.20 -12.89
N GLU A 44 1.57 10.25 -12.45
CA GLU A 44 0.72 11.44 -12.52
C GLU A 44 1.32 12.60 -11.68
N CYS A 45 1.77 12.31 -10.47
CA CYS A 45 2.35 13.28 -9.53
C CYS A 45 3.80 13.69 -9.86
N GLN A 46 4.44 13.07 -10.85
CA GLN A 46 5.84 13.35 -11.16
C GLN A 46 6.05 14.78 -11.66
N ALA A 47 5.09 15.32 -12.42
CA ALA A 47 5.13 16.70 -12.93
C ALA A 47 5.14 17.74 -11.79
N ASP A 48 4.48 17.42 -10.68
CA ASP A 48 4.38 18.30 -9.50
C ASP A 48 5.53 18.08 -8.51
N SER A 49 6.52 17.26 -8.86
CA SER A 49 7.62 16.88 -7.96
C SER A 49 7.15 16.25 -6.63
N ILE A 50 5.99 15.57 -6.64
CA ILE A 50 5.44 14.88 -5.47
C ILE A 50 5.88 13.41 -5.50
N GLY A 51 6.57 12.97 -4.44
CA GLY A 51 7.04 11.59 -4.35
C GLY A 51 5.96 10.65 -3.77
N VAL A 52 5.53 9.65 -4.54
CA VAL A 52 4.57 8.62 -4.09
C VAL A 52 5.28 7.30 -3.82
N THR A 53 4.99 6.67 -2.66
CA THR A 53 5.61 5.40 -2.23
C THR A 53 4.56 4.48 -1.61
N CYS A 54 4.65 3.18 -1.90
CA CYS A 54 3.83 2.16 -1.26
C CYS A 54 4.68 1.36 -0.28
N ILE A 55 4.22 1.22 0.96
CA ILE A 55 4.82 0.34 1.96
C ILE A 55 3.94 -0.90 2.08
N ARG A 56 4.58 -2.07 2.17
CA ARG A 56 3.91 -3.36 2.33
C ARG A 56 4.23 -3.95 3.70
N PRO A 57 3.41 -3.72 4.72
CA PRO A 57 3.61 -4.32 6.04
C PRO A 57 3.34 -5.82 6.00
N GLY A 58 4.10 -6.57 6.79
CA GLY A 58 3.75 -7.93 7.22
C GLY A 58 2.83 -7.89 8.43
N ALA A 59 2.86 -8.93 9.26
CA ALA A 59 2.14 -8.94 10.53
C ALA A 59 2.59 -7.77 11.41
N ALA A 60 1.64 -6.94 11.82
CA ALA A 60 1.86 -5.81 12.72
C ALA A 60 0.86 -5.88 13.87
N TRP A 61 1.33 -5.74 15.10
CA TRP A 61 0.45 -5.68 16.27
C TRP A 61 -0.31 -4.36 16.28
N THR A 62 -1.58 -4.47 15.92
CA THR A 62 -2.56 -3.38 15.86
C THR A 62 -3.92 -3.95 16.25
N SER A 63 -4.85 -3.11 16.70
CA SER A 63 -6.23 -3.53 16.95
C SER A 63 -7.06 -3.75 15.68
N PHE A 64 -6.44 -3.71 14.49
CA PHE A 64 -7.12 -3.84 13.20
C PHE A 64 -7.81 -5.20 13.01
N SER A 65 -7.26 -6.26 13.62
CA SER A 65 -7.77 -7.63 13.54
C SER A 65 -8.65 -8.05 14.72
N GLU A 66 -8.91 -7.17 15.70
CA GLU A 66 -9.66 -7.50 16.93
C GLU A 66 -11.19 -7.47 16.75
N GLY A 67 -11.67 -7.59 15.51
CA GLY A 67 -13.10 -7.60 15.16
C GLY A 67 -13.76 -8.97 15.29
#